data_AF-A0A6V8KMJ1-F1
#
_entry.id   AF-A0A6V8KMJ1-F1
#
_cell.length_a   1.000
_cell.length_b   1.000
_cell.length_c   1.000
_cell.angle_alpha   90.00
_cell.angle_beta   90.00
_cell.angle_gamma   90.00
#
_symmetry.space_group_name_H-M   'P 1'
#
loop_
_entity.id
_entity.type
_entity.pdbx_description
1 polymer ?
#
loop_
_entity_poly.entity_id
_entity_poly.type
_entity_poly.pdbx_seq_one_letter_code
_entity_poly.pdbx_strand_id
1 'polypeptide(L)'
;MNHSGRERPEIVVGLVATPPDHPARVTGQLRAELADRLAKRVGADVRWTVREGWGDVPPRRDGGADALLDDLARRSADDRWDIAVCLTDLPLHTDRAPLVAQTSAQRRAALVSLPALGLRQLRAVRTVVPDLVGQLLTDASDQRVPPADREPAALASRVTAVHRVDGEGDAGELRYVASRLTGPLRLLTGMVRANRPGRALLGLSKLLVGAFGTAAFALTTSTTWQIGAALDPYASP
;
A
#
# COMPACT_ATOMS: atom_id res chain seq x y z
N MET A 1 -6.91 24.66 -42.77
CA MET A 1 -7.52 25.32 -41.58
C MET A 1 -6.98 24.61 -40.36
N ASN A 2 -6.11 25.31 -39.63
CA ASN A 2 -5.23 24.75 -38.60
C ASN A 2 -6.05 24.35 -37.37
N HIS A 3 -5.97 23.08 -36.98
CA HIS A 3 -6.40 22.64 -35.66
C HIS A 3 -5.36 23.16 -34.67
N SER A 4 -5.58 24.37 -34.15
CA SER A 4 -4.86 24.86 -32.99
C SER A 4 -5.04 23.83 -31.87
N GLY A 5 -4.02 23.00 -31.64
CA GLY A 5 -4.03 22.01 -30.58
C GLY A 5 -4.17 22.75 -29.26
N ARG A 6 -5.37 22.75 -28.67
CA ARG A 6 -5.55 23.22 -27.30
C ARG A 6 -4.60 22.41 -26.44
N GLU A 7 -3.62 23.07 -25.83
CA GLU A 7 -2.81 22.43 -24.81
C GLU A 7 -3.75 21.94 -23.72
N ARG A 8 -3.79 20.62 -23.54
CA ARG A 8 -4.56 20.00 -22.47
C ARG A 8 -4.01 20.52 -21.14
N PRO A 9 -4.86 21.01 -20.21
CA PRO A 9 -4.41 21.39 -18.89
C PRO A 9 -3.71 20.20 -18.24
N GLU A 10 -2.59 20.46 -17.57
CA GLU A 10 -1.84 19.43 -16.87
C GLU A 10 -2.30 19.35 -15.42
N ILE A 11 -2.39 18.13 -14.90
CA ILE A 11 -2.56 17.83 -13.48
C ILE A 11 -1.46 16.87 -13.05
N VAL A 12 -0.70 17.28 -12.05
CA VAL A 12 0.40 16.54 -11.44
C VAL A 12 -0.12 15.82 -10.19
N VAL A 13 -0.13 14.49 -10.24
CA VAL A 13 -0.47 13.64 -9.09
C VAL A 13 0.80 13.07 -8.50
N GLY A 14 1.07 13.42 -7.25
CA GLY A 14 2.16 12.86 -6.47
C GLY A 14 1.78 11.59 -5.75
N LEU A 15 2.66 10.59 -5.79
CA LEU A 15 2.54 9.36 -5.04
C LEU A 15 3.65 9.25 -4.01
N VAL A 16 3.25 9.03 -2.75
CA VAL A 16 4.15 8.87 -1.62
C VAL A 16 3.92 7.49 -1.00
N ALA A 17 4.99 6.81 -0.65
CA ALA A 17 4.92 5.55 0.09
C ALA A 17 5.55 5.71 1.47
N THR A 18 4.90 5.20 2.52
CA THR A 18 5.60 5.09 3.82
C THR A 18 6.61 3.93 3.78
N PRO A 19 7.79 4.08 4.41
CA PRO A 19 8.77 2.98 4.56
C PRO A 19 8.22 1.84 5.44
N PRO A 20 8.82 0.62 5.42
CA PRO A 20 10.09 0.29 4.78
C PRO A 20 10.04 -0.21 3.33
N ASP A 21 9.02 -0.95 2.87
CA ASP A 21 9.12 -1.59 1.52
C ASP A 21 7.78 -1.86 0.82
N HIS A 22 6.79 -2.35 1.54
CA HIS A 22 5.57 -2.85 0.90
C HIS A 22 4.74 -1.75 0.22
N PRO A 23 4.52 -0.57 0.84
CA PRO A 23 3.84 0.53 0.19
C PRO A 23 4.60 1.06 -1.04
N ALA A 24 5.93 1.09 -1.01
CA ALA A 24 6.75 1.53 -2.14
C ALA A 24 6.56 0.60 -3.35
N ARG A 25 6.52 -0.72 -3.13
CA ARG A 25 6.24 -1.69 -4.20
C ARG A 25 4.86 -1.49 -4.84
N VAL A 26 3.83 -1.24 -4.02
CA VAL A 26 2.47 -0.98 -4.54
C VAL A 26 2.41 0.35 -5.28
N THR A 27 3.12 1.36 -4.78
CA THR A 27 3.22 2.69 -5.38
C THR A 27 3.89 2.64 -6.74
N GLY A 28 5.05 2.00 -6.87
CA GLY A 28 5.74 1.86 -8.16
C GLY A 28 4.90 1.11 -9.20
N GLN A 29 4.14 0.09 -8.79
CA GLN A 29 3.21 -0.61 -9.68
C GLN A 29 2.00 0.25 -10.09
N LEU A 30 1.49 1.08 -9.17
CA LEU A 30 0.40 2.00 -9.46
C LEU A 30 0.85 3.12 -10.40
N ARG A 31 2.03 3.71 -10.14
CA ARG A 31 2.64 4.80 -10.92
C ARG A 31 2.64 4.52 -12.42
N ALA A 32 3.03 3.30 -12.80
CA ALA A 32 3.13 2.87 -14.19
C ALA A 32 1.79 2.88 -14.95
N GLU A 33 0.65 2.82 -14.25
CA GLU A 33 -0.67 2.70 -14.86
C GLU A 33 -1.61 3.86 -14.49
N LEU A 34 -1.22 4.71 -13.54
CA LEU A 34 -2.14 5.66 -12.92
C LEU A 34 -2.57 6.77 -13.88
N ALA A 35 -1.67 7.30 -14.71
CA ALA A 35 -1.98 8.33 -15.70
C ALA A 35 -3.11 7.85 -16.65
N ASP A 36 -2.97 6.65 -17.21
CA ASP A 36 -3.98 6.06 -18.10
C ASP A 36 -5.31 5.83 -17.38
N ARG A 37 -5.27 5.42 -16.11
CA ARG A 37 -6.48 5.21 -15.30
C ARG A 37 -7.20 6.51 -15.01
N LEU A 38 -6.46 7.58 -14.72
CA LEU A 38 -7.01 8.92 -14.49
C LEU A 38 -7.62 9.48 -15.78
N ALA A 39 -6.92 9.34 -16.91
CA ALA A 39 -7.46 9.74 -18.21
C ALA A 39 -8.78 9.02 -18.54
N LYS A 40 -8.88 7.72 -18.25
CA LYS A 40 -10.08 6.91 -18.51
C LYS A 40 -11.24 7.18 -17.55
N ARG A 41 -10.95 7.55 -16.30
CA ARG A 41 -11.97 7.60 -15.23
C ARG A 41 -12.34 9.00 -14.76
N VAL A 42 -11.42 9.95 -14.88
CA VAL A 42 -11.55 11.29 -14.32
C VAL A 42 -11.69 12.31 -15.44
N GLY A 43 -10.76 12.34 -16.41
CA GLY A 43 -10.87 13.27 -17.52
C GLY A 43 -9.86 12.96 -18.62
N ALA A 44 -10.35 12.66 -19.82
CA ALA A 44 -9.52 12.39 -21.00
C ALA A 44 -8.89 13.66 -21.59
N ASP A 45 -9.49 14.82 -21.33
CA ASP A 45 -9.04 16.12 -21.82
C ASP A 45 -7.95 16.77 -20.96
N VAL A 46 -7.53 16.09 -19.88
CA VAL A 46 -6.44 16.49 -18.99
C VAL A 46 -5.17 15.70 -19.32
N ARG A 47 -4.02 16.36 -19.28
CA ARG A 47 -2.72 15.70 -19.28
C ARG A 47 -2.37 15.29 -17.85
N TRP A 48 -2.31 13.99 -17.59
CA TRP A 48 -1.99 13.46 -16.27
C TRP A 48 -0.51 13.14 -16.14
N THR A 49 0.17 13.80 -15.20
CA THR A 49 1.57 13.54 -14.87
C THR A 49 1.65 12.92 -13.49
N VAL A 50 2.23 11.73 -13.38
CA VAL A 50 2.36 11.03 -12.10
C VAL A 50 3.81 11.12 -11.62
N ARG A 51 4.02 11.69 -10.44
CA ARG A 51 5.32 11.81 -9.78
C ARG A 51 5.36 10.90 -8.55
N GLU A 52 6.54 10.39 -8.22
CA GLU A 52 6.78 9.57 -7.05
C GLU A 52 8.03 10.12 -6.38
N GLY A 53 8.00 10.13 -5.05
CA GLY A 53 9.10 10.62 -4.24
C GLY A 53 8.58 11.00 -2.87
N TRP A 54 9.47 11.04 -1.89
CA TRP A 54 9.15 11.53 -0.56
C TRP A 54 10.24 12.49 -0.07
N GLY A 55 10.90 13.21 -0.99
CA GLY A 55 12.04 14.08 -0.66
C GLY A 55 13.15 13.39 0.14
N ASP A 56 13.93 14.18 0.87
CA ASP A 56 15.09 13.70 1.64
C ASP A 56 14.73 12.98 2.94
N VAL A 57 13.55 13.28 3.49
CA VAL A 57 13.09 12.76 4.80
C VAL A 57 11.85 11.89 4.60
N PRO A 58 11.80 10.65 5.11
CA PRO A 58 10.62 9.80 4.97
C PRO A 58 9.40 10.38 5.72
N PRO A 59 8.16 10.03 5.30
CA PRO A 59 6.97 10.50 5.98
C PRO A 59 6.90 10.04 7.43
N ARG A 60 6.51 10.95 8.33
CA ARG A 60 6.36 10.66 9.77
C ARG A 60 5.19 9.71 10.01
N ARG A 61 5.42 8.62 10.73
CA ARG A 61 4.43 7.53 10.95
C ARG A 61 3.80 7.54 12.35
N ASP A 62 4.34 8.35 13.26
CA ASP A 62 4.00 8.43 14.68
C ASP A 62 2.76 9.29 14.98
N GLY A 63 2.43 10.26 14.13
CA GLY A 63 1.30 11.17 14.34
C GLY A 63 -0.04 10.73 13.73
N GLY A 64 -0.16 9.49 13.24
CA GLY A 64 -1.41 8.97 12.67
C GLY A 64 -1.77 9.56 11.30
N ALA A 65 -3.05 9.51 10.95
CA ALA A 65 -3.54 9.86 9.62
C ALA A 65 -3.39 11.36 9.30
N ASP A 66 -3.75 12.23 10.25
CA ASP A 66 -3.68 13.67 10.05
C ASP A 66 -2.24 14.18 9.92
N ALA A 67 -1.32 13.69 10.75
CA ALA A 67 0.08 14.07 10.62
C ALA A 67 0.70 13.63 9.28
N LEU A 68 0.27 12.47 8.75
CA LEU A 68 0.66 12.01 7.42
C LEU A 68 0.08 12.89 6.32
N LEU A 69 -1.17 13.34 6.44
CA LEU A 69 -1.80 14.25 5.49
C LEU A 69 -1.14 15.65 5.52
N ASP A 70 -0.79 16.15 6.69
CA ASP A 70 -0.03 17.42 6.83
C ASP A 70 1.35 17.31 6.18
N ASP A 71 2.05 16.21 6.42
CA ASP A 71 3.34 15.96 5.82
C ASP A 71 3.26 15.83 4.29
N LEU A 72 2.21 15.17 3.81
CA LEU A 72 1.94 15.03 2.39
C LEU A 72 1.61 16.37 1.73
N ALA A 73 0.84 17.24 2.39
CA ALA A 73 0.49 18.57 1.90
C ALA A 73 1.72 19.47 1.76
N ARG A 74 2.62 19.46 2.76
CA ARG A 74 3.89 20.19 2.68
C ARG A 74 4.72 19.78 1.47
N ARG A 75 4.88 18.47 1.25
CA ARG A 75 5.63 17.92 0.11
C ARG A 75 4.98 18.24 -1.24
N SER A 76 3.64 18.16 -1.29
CA SER A 76 2.88 18.56 -2.46
C SER A 76 3.17 19.99 -2.86
N ALA A 77 3.29 20.91 -1.89
CA ALA A 77 3.64 22.30 -2.14
C ALA A 77 5.08 22.43 -2.67
N ASP A 78 6.04 21.77 -2.04
CA ASP A 78 7.46 21.83 -2.43
C ASP A 78 7.70 21.30 -3.86
N ASP A 79 7.10 20.15 -4.20
CA ASP A 79 7.25 19.50 -5.51
C ASP A 79 6.23 19.98 -6.56
N ARG A 80 5.37 20.95 -6.19
CA ARG A 80 4.28 21.52 -7.01
C ARG A 80 3.36 20.45 -7.60
N TRP A 81 2.87 19.56 -6.75
CA TRP A 81 1.83 18.61 -7.10
C TRP A 81 0.46 19.23 -6.87
N ASP A 82 -0.47 18.96 -7.78
CA ASP A 82 -1.86 19.41 -7.66
C ASP A 82 -2.64 18.58 -6.65
N ILE A 83 -2.35 17.28 -6.59
CA ILE A 83 -2.94 16.31 -5.67
C ILE A 83 -1.84 15.36 -5.20
N ALA A 84 -1.83 15.06 -3.90
CA ALA A 84 -0.89 14.11 -3.33
C ALA A 84 -1.60 12.91 -2.73
N VAL A 85 -1.10 11.70 -3.01
CA VAL A 85 -1.66 10.44 -2.50
C VAL A 85 -0.58 9.65 -1.78
N CYS A 86 -0.78 9.37 -0.50
CA CYS A 86 0.09 8.51 0.29
C CYS A 86 -0.49 7.10 0.41
N LEU A 87 0.30 6.08 0.08
CA LEU A 87 0.02 4.69 0.41
C LEU A 87 0.82 4.30 1.65
N THR A 88 0.13 3.74 2.64
CA THR A 88 0.76 3.31 3.89
C THR A 88 0.40 1.87 4.28
N ASP A 89 1.34 1.18 4.91
CA ASP A 89 1.17 -0.10 5.57
C ASP A 89 0.79 0.03 7.06
N LEU A 90 0.59 1.26 7.56
CA LEU A 90 0.09 1.49 8.91
C LEU A 90 -1.38 1.02 9.02
N PRO A 91 -1.72 0.23 10.05
CA PRO A 91 -3.10 -0.14 10.33
C PRO A 91 -3.78 1.05 11.02
N LEU A 92 -4.24 2.02 10.21
CA LEU A 92 -4.95 3.19 10.69
C LEU A 92 -6.39 2.81 11.10
N HIS A 93 -6.89 3.45 12.15
CA HIS A 93 -8.22 3.19 12.70
C HIS A 93 -8.92 4.51 13.00
N THR A 94 -10.25 4.50 12.86
CA THR A 94 -11.12 5.39 13.61
C THR A 94 -11.58 4.67 14.87
N ASP A 95 -12.27 5.37 15.79
CA ASP A 95 -12.75 4.81 17.06
C ASP A 95 -13.54 3.51 16.93
N ARG A 96 -14.12 3.24 15.75
CA ARG A 96 -15.06 2.14 15.55
C ARG A 96 -14.71 1.18 14.40
N ALA A 97 -13.73 1.51 13.56
CA ALA A 97 -13.40 0.69 12.38
C ALA A 97 -12.01 0.98 11.80
N PRO A 98 -11.40 0.02 11.08
CA PRO A 98 -10.19 0.26 10.31
C PRO A 98 -10.41 1.33 9.24
N LEU A 99 -9.54 2.34 9.21
CA LEU A 99 -9.52 3.39 8.20
C LEU A 99 -8.92 2.81 6.91
N VAL A 100 -9.66 2.91 5.81
CA VAL A 100 -9.24 2.51 4.46
C VAL A 100 -8.58 3.67 3.74
N ALA A 101 -9.23 4.84 3.76
CA ALA A 101 -8.68 6.05 3.19
C ALA A 101 -9.19 7.28 3.93
N GLN A 102 -8.41 8.35 3.92
CA GLN A 102 -8.84 9.68 4.36
C GLN A 102 -8.44 10.68 3.28
N THR A 103 -9.33 11.60 2.96
CA THR A 103 -9.07 12.71 2.04
C THR A 103 -9.30 14.03 2.75
N SER A 104 -8.52 15.04 2.38
CA SER A 104 -8.72 16.42 2.80
C SER A 104 -8.63 17.31 1.57
N ALA A 105 -9.74 17.94 1.21
CA ALA A 105 -9.81 18.87 0.08
C ALA A 105 -8.92 20.10 0.32
N GLN A 106 -8.92 20.62 1.55
CA GLN A 106 -8.06 21.73 1.96
C GLN A 106 -6.57 21.40 1.75
N ARG A 107 -6.15 20.21 2.16
CA ARG A 107 -4.77 19.73 2.01
C ARG A 107 -4.46 19.20 0.60
N ARG A 108 -5.47 19.10 -0.28
CA ARG A 108 -5.39 18.46 -1.61
C ARG A 108 -4.71 17.09 -1.56
N ALA A 109 -5.03 16.34 -0.51
CA ALA A 109 -4.27 15.17 -0.10
C ALA A 109 -5.18 13.97 0.20
N ALA A 110 -4.72 12.78 -0.16
CA ALA A 110 -5.34 11.51 0.19
C ALA A 110 -4.34 10.57 0.86
N LEU A 111 -4.80 9.82 1.84
CA LEU A 111 -4.06 8.75 2.49
C LEU A 111 -4.83 7.44 2.31
N VAL A 112 -4.13 6.35 1.98
CA VAL A 112 -4.71 5.01 1.80
C VAL A 112 -3.95 4.00 2.64
N SER A 113 -4.68 3.35 3.55
CA SER A 113 -4.20 2.25 4.40
C SER A 113 -4.33 0.93 3.66
N LEU A 114 -3.20 0.39 3.20
CA LEU A 114 -3.13 -0.90 2.52
C LEU A 114 -3.64 -2.08 3.37
N PRO A 115 -3.36 -2.17 4.69
CA PRO A 115 -3.86 -3.27 5.52
C PRO A 115 -5.38 -3.38 5.49
N ALA A 116 -6.09 -2.25 5.50
CA ALA A 116 -7.54 -2.20 5.44
C ALA A 116 -8.10 -2.63 4.06
N LEU A 117 -7.26 -2.71 3.02
CA LEU A 117 -7.61 -3.23 1.70
C LEU A 117 -7.50 -4.76 1.57
N GLY A 118 -6.94 -5.47 2.56
CA GLY A 118 -6.85 -6.93 2.58
C GLY A 118 -6.06 -7.55 1.43
N LEU A 119 -6.27 -8.82 1.12
CA LEU A 119 -5.37 -9.60 0.26
C LEU A 119 -5.17 -9.10 -1.18
N ARG A 120 -6.06 -8.24 -1.71
CA ARG A 120 -6.02 -7.74 -3.09
C ARG A 120 -5.66 -6.26 -3.19
N GLN A 121 -4.74 -5.79 -2.35
CA GLN A 121 -4.36 -4.38 -2.19
C GLN A 121 -4.06 -3.71 -3.53
N LEU A 122 -3.21 -4.28 -4.39
CA LEU A 122 -2.88 -3.67 -5.67
C LEU A 122 -4.12 -3.46 -6.55
N ARG A 123 -5.01 -4.45 -6.64
CA ARG A 123 -6.26 -4.32 -7.42
C ARG A 123 -7.19 -3.28 -6.80
N ALA A 124 -7.25 -3.22 -5.47
CA ALA A 124 -8.06 -2.25 -4.76
C ALA A 124 -7.53 -0.82 -4.96
N VAL A 125 -6.24 -0.57 -4.75
CA VAL A 125 -5.58 0.73 -4.97
C VAL A 125 -5.75 1.21 -6.41
N ARG A 126 -5.57 0.32 -7.38
CA ARG A 126 -5.84 0.54 -8.81
C ARG A 126 -7.27 1.02 -9.12
N THR A 127 -8.23 0.69 -8.25
CA THR A 127 -9.62 1.15 -8.33
C THR A 127 -9.82 2.44 -7.55
N VAL A 128 -9.40 2.43 -6.28
CA VAL A 128 -9.64 3.48 -5.28
C VAL A 128 -8.93 4.78 -5.60
N VAL A 129 -7.65 4.75 -5.98
CA VAL A 129 -6.84 5.99 -6.11
C VAL A 129 -7.39 6.93 -7.20
N PRO A 130 -7.73 6.47 -8.41
CA PRO A 130 -8.35 7.36 -9.40
C PRO A 130 -9.66 7.99 -8.93
N ASP A 131 -10.47 7.25 -8.16
CA ASP A 131 -11.74 7.75 -7.64
C ASP A 131 -11.49 8.82 -6.57
N LEU A 132 -10.52 8.60 -5.67
CA LEU A 132 -10.12 9.59 -4.66
C LEU A 132 -9.54 10.87 -5.29
N VAL A 133 -8.71 10.74 -6.33
CA VAL A 133 -8.16 11.89 -7.06
C VAL A 133 -9.27 12.69 -7.74
N GLY A 134 -10.18 12.01 -8.43
CA GLY A 134 -11.33 12.67 -9.06
C GLY A 134 -12.20 13.41 -8.04
N GLN A 135 -12.46 12.78 -6.90
CA GLN A 135 -13.25 13.41 -5.83
C GLN A 135 -12.55 14.62 -5.21
N LEU A 136 -11.25 14.53 -4.90
CA LEU A 136 -10.48 15.66 -4.38
C LEU A 136 -10.47 16.85 -5.35
N LEU A 137 -10.39 16.59 -6.66
CA LEU A 137 -10.45 17.65 -7.67
C LEU A 137 -11.83 18.31 -7.73
N THR A 138 -12.91 17.52 -7.61
CA THR A 138 -14.27 18.04 -7.49
C THR A 138 -14.46 18.86 -6.21
N ASP A 139 -14.06 18.32 -5.05
CA ASP A 139 -14.20 18.96 -3.75
C ASP A 139 -13.36 20.27 -3.68
N ALA A 140 -12.21 20.30 -4.36
CA ALA A 140 -11.36 21.49 -4.49
C ALA A 140 -11.83 22.45 -5.61
N SER A 141 -12.95 22.17 -6.28
CA SER A 141 -13.52 22.97 -7.39
C SER A 141 -12.52 23.25 -8.51
N ASP A 142 -11.71 22.24 -8.88
CA ASP A 142 -10.67 22.41 -9.90
C ASP A 142 -11.26 22.44 -11.32
N GLN A 143 -11.26 23.62 -11.94
CA GLN A 143 -11.91 23.87 -13.24
C GLN A 143 -11.27 23.12 -14.42
N ARG A 144 -10.08 22.54 -14.25
CA ARG A 144 -9.42 21.73 -15.28
C ARG A 144 -10.14 20.41 -15.52
N VAL A 145 -10.90 19.93 -14.53
CA VAL A 145 -11.74 18.74 -14.64
C VAL A 145 -13.20 19.21 -14.67
N PRO A 146 -13.98 18.85 -15.71
CA PRO A 146 -15.41 19.13 -15.70
C PRO A 146 -16.05 18.51 -14.45
N PRO A 147 -17.01 19.19 -13.80
CA PRO A 147 -17.76 18.58 -12.71
C PRO A 147 -18.37 17.28 -13.25
N ALA A 148 -17.92 16.15 -12.69
CA ALA A 148 -18.43 14.87 -13.11
C ALA A 148 -19.89 14.77 -12.67
N ASP A 149 -20.77 14.24 -13.54
CA ASP A 149 -22.14 13.80 -13.20
C ASP A 149 -22.12 12.57 -12.26
N ARG A 150 -21.22 12.55 -11.29
CA ARG A 150 -20.82 11.36 -10.55
C ARG A 150 -21.39 11.42 -9.15
N GLU A 151 -22.28 10.47 -8.87
CA GLU A 151 -22.69 10.09 -7.52
C GLU A 151 -21.44 9.90 -6.62
N PRO A 152 -21.30 10.65 -5.51
CA PRO A 152 -20.18 10.55 -4.55
C PRO A 152 -20.00 9.16 -3.92
N ALA A 153 -20.90 8.22 -4.20
CA ALA A 153 -21.01 6.89 -3.59
C ALA A 153 -20.20 5.77 -4.29
N ALA A 154 -19.40 6.08 -5.31
CA ALA A 154 -18.71 5.06 -6.11
C ALA A 154 -17.62 4.27 -5.36
N LEU A 155 -16.98 4.85 -4.34
CA LEU A 155 -15.94 4.12 -3.58
C LEU A 155 -16.54 3.06 -2.64
N ALA A 156 -17.66 3.41 -1.99
CA ALA A 156 -18.40 2.56 -1.06
C ALA A 156 -19.01 1.32 -1.74
N SER A 157 -19.44 1.46 -2.99
CA SER A 157 -20.02 0.35 -3.78
C SER A 157 -18.96 -0.57 -4.40
N ARG A 158 -17.73 -0.08 -4.65
CA ARG A 158 -16.67 -0.82 -5.38
C ARG A 158 -15.71 -1.56 -4.46
N VAL A 159 -15.58 -1.12 -3.22
CA VAL A 159 -14.95 -1.89 -2.14
C VAL A 159 -16.10 -2.26 -1.22
N THR A 160 -16.55 -3.51 -1.28
CA THR A 160 -17.80 -4.11 -0.72
C THR A 160 -18.05 -3.93 0.79
N ALA A 161 -17.33 -3.03 1.44
CA ALA A 161 -17.31 -2.84 2.87
C ALA A 161 -16.94 -1.41 3.25
N VAL A 162 -16.94 -0.41 2.34
CA VAL A 162 -16.47 0.93 2.70
C VAL A 162 -17.62 1.87 3.04
N HIS A 163 -17.65 2.41 4.26
CA HIS A 163 -18.59 3.47 4.64
C HIS A 163 -17.87 4.82 4.63
N ARG A 164 -18.51 5.83 4.05
CA ARG A 164 -18.09 7.23 4.17
C ARG A 164 -18.55 7.75 5.52
N VAL A 165 -17.63 8.37 6.25
CA VAL A 165 -17.87 9.10 7.49
C VAL A 165 -17.29 10.49 7.27
N ASP A 166 -18.12 11.51 7.37
CA ASP A 166 -17.65 12.89 7.30
C ASP A 166 -16.77 13.16 8.53
N GLY A 167 -15.64 13.85 8.33
CA GLY A 167 -14.75 14.19 9.43
C GLY A 167 -15.45 15.06 10.46
N GLU A 168 -15.39 14.67 11.74
CA GLU A 168 -15.73 15.55 12.85
C GLU A 168 -14.68 16.67 12.92
N GLY A 169 -14.94 17.79 12.24
CA GLY A 169 -14.22 19.03 12.50
C GLY A 169 -14.00 19.99 11.33
N ASP A 170 -13.97 19.54 10.07
CA ASP A 170 -13.61 20.43 8.96
C ASP A 170 -14.31 20.09 7.62
N ALA A 171 -14.77 21.14 6.94
CA ALA A 171 -15.53 21.01 5.70
C ALA A 171 -14.62 20.49 4.57
N GLY A 172 -14.89 19.28 4.06
CA GLY A 172 -14.11 18.67 2.98
C GLY A 172 -13.14 17.58 3.42
N GLU A 173 -13.19 17.15 4.68
CA GLU A 173 -12.54 15.93 5.14
C GLU A 173 -13.45 14.71 5.09
N LEU A 174 -12.99 13.66 4.41
CA LEU A 174 -13.78 12.44 4.23
C LEU A 174 -12.98 11.23 4.64
N ARG A 175 -13.59 10.38 5.47
CA ARG A 175 -13.00 9.13 5.96
C ARG A 175 -13.77 7.96 5.38
N TYR A 176 -13.02 6.98 4.88
CA TYR A 176 -13.53 5.73 4.34
C TYR A 176 -13.11 4.62 5.27
N VAL A 177 -14.07 3.89 5.84
CA VAL A 177 -13.79 2.81 6.82
C VAL A 177 -14.24 1.45 6.31
N ALA A 178 -13.51 0.38 6.65
CA ALA A 178 -13.90 -0.98 6.31
C ALA A 178 -15.04 -1.51 7.22
N SER A 179 -15.93 -2.34 6.66
CA SER A 179 -17.08 -2.94 7.35
C SER A 179 -16.59 -3.95 8.40
N ARG A 180 -17.22 -3.87 9.58
CA ARG A 180 -16.77 -4.51 10.83
C ARG A 180 -16.76 -6.05 10.78
N LEU A 181 -17.46 -6.67 9.84
CA LEU A 181 -17.66 -8.12 9.78
C LEU A 181 -16.48 -8.92 9.23
N THR A 182 -15.52 -8.30 8.51
CA THR A 182 -14.33 -9.00 7.95
C THR A 182 -12.98 -8.37 8.36
N GLY A 183 -13.00 -7.32 9.19
CA GLY A 183 -11.83 -6.54 9.59
C GLY A 183 -10.69 -7.35 10.24
N PRO A 184 -10.94 -8.18 11.27
CA PRO A 184 -9.86 -8.85 12.01
C PRO A 184 -9.08 -9.86 11.15
N LEU A 185 -9.76 -10.72 10.39
CA LEU A 185 -9.14 -11.74 9.53
C LEU A 185 -8.33 -11.10 8.37
N ARG A 186 -8.83 -9.97 7.84
CA ARG A 186 -8.21 -9.22 6.74
C ARG A 186 -6.96 -8.45 7.20
N LEU A 187 -6.97 -7.94 8.43
CA LEU A 187 -5.81 -7.32 9.06
C LEU A 187 -4.76 -8.37 9.45
N LEU A 188 -5.16 -9.49 10.05
CA LEU A 188 -4.25 -10.59 10.39
C LEU A 188 -3.56 -11.16 9.16
N THR A 189 -4.30 -11.43 8.08
CA THR A 189 -3.69 -11.91 6.83
C THR A 189 -2.84 -10.84 6.12
N GLY A 190 -3.18 -9.56 6.27
CA GLY A 190 -2.35 -8.44 5.82
C GLY A 190 -1.01 -8.34 6.57
N MET A 191 -1.04 -8.43 7.90
CA MET A 191 0.14 -8.45 8.77
C MET A 191 1.00 -9.70 8.53
N VAL A 192 0.40 -10.87 8.34
CA VAL A 192 1.08 -12.15 8.07
C VAL A 192 1.76 -12.20 6.70
N ARG A 193 1.41 -11.30 5.77
CA ARG A 193 2.09 -11.18 4.47
C ARG A 193 3.11 -10.04 4.45
N ALA A 194 2.87 -8.97 5.21
CA ALA A 194 3.80 -7.85 5.38
C ALA A 194 5.03 -8.29 6.17
N ASN A 195 4.83 -9.02 7.26
CA ASN A 195 5.85 -9.87 7.85
C ASN A 195 5.97 -11.08 6.90
N ARG A 196 7.15 -11.52 6.43
CA ARG A 196 7.29 -12.71 5.56
C ARG A 196 7.66 -13.96 6.38
N PRO A 197 6.85 -14.46 7.34
CA PRO A 197 7.26 -15.55 8.20
C PRO A 197 7.54 -16.83 7.41
N GLY A 198 6.82 -17.06 6.31
CA GLY A 198 7.01 -18.26 5.47
C GLY A 198 8.41 -18.40 4.87
N ARG A 199 9.10 -17.30 4.53
CA ARG A 199 10.49 -17.38 4.04
C ARG A 199 11.49 -17.66 5.17
N ALA A 200 11.23 -17.14 6.37
CA ALA A 200 12.03 -17.43 7.55
C ALA A 200 11.86 -18.89 8.00
N LEU A 201 10.61 -19.39 8.05
CA LEU A 201 10.32 -20.79 8.34
C LEU A 201 10.92 -21.75 7.30
N LEU A 202 10.78 -21.46 6.00
CA LEU A 202 11.41 -22.27 4.94
C LEU A 202 12.94 -22.27 5.02
N GLY A 203 13.54 -21.16 5.45
CA GLY A 203 14.98 -21.07 5.73
C GLY A 203 15.39 -21.95 6.91
N LEU A 204 14.66 -21.88 8.03
CA LEU A 204 14.91 -22.68 9.23
C LEU A 204 14.71 -24.17 8.97
N SER A 205 13.68 -24.57 8.21
CA SER A 205 13.47 -25.97 7.82
C SER A 205 14.65 -26.53 7.02
N LYS A 206 15.25 -25.74 6.13
CA LYS A 206 16.46 -26.16 5.39
C LYS A 206 17.66 -26.35 6.31
N LEU A 207 17.83 -25.49 7.31
CA LEU A 207 18.89 -25.63 8.32
C LEU A 207 18.67 -26.87 9.20
N LEU A 208 17.43 -27.12 9.63
CA LEU A 208 17.05 -28.32 10.38
C LEU A 208 17.33 -29.60 9.58
N VAL A 209 16.92 -29.65 8.31
CA VAL A 209 17.19 -30.80 7.43
C VAL A 209 18.70 -31.01 7.25
N GLY A 210 19.47 -29.93 7.06
CA GLY A 210 20.94 -30.01 6.97
C GLY A 210 21.58 -30.53 8.27
N ALA A 211 21.14 -30.05 9.42
CA ALA A 211 21.64 -30.49 10.73
C ALA A 211 21.31 -31.96 11.01
N PHE A 212 20.06 -32.39 10.76
CA PHE A 212 19.64 -33.78 10.89
C PHE A 212 20.40 -34.71 9.93
N GLY A 213 20.58 -34.29 8.67
CA GLY A 213 21.37 -35.05 7.71
C GLY A 213 22.81 -35.24 8.17
N THR A 214 23.43 -34.18 8.68
CA THR A 214 24.81 -34.23 9.21
C THR A 214 24.91 -35.16 10.42
N ALA A 215 23.97 -35.06 11.36
CA ALA A 215 23.94 -35.90 12.56
C ALA A 215 23.73 -37.39 12.21
N ALA A 216 22.80 -37.69 11.31
CA ALA A 216 22.54 -39.07 10.87
C ALA A 216 23.76 -39.68 10.15
N PHE A 217 24.43 -38.90 9.29
CA PHE A 217 25.66 -39.33 8.62
C PHE A 217 26.78 -39.61 9.63
N ALA A 218 27.03 -38.69 10.56
CA ALA A 218 28.05 -38.86 11.61
C ALA A 218 27.78 -40.10 12.47
N LEU A 219 26.52 -40.34 12.86
CA LEU A 219 26.14 -41.51 13.63
C LEU A 219 26.37 -42.81 12.85
N THR A 220 25.97 -42.83 11.57
CA THR A 220 26.15 -44.01 10.70
C THR A 220 27.64 -44.33 10.55
N THR A 221 28.47 -43.34 10.22
CA THR A 221 29.91 -43.52 10.10
C THR A 221 30.52 -43.99 11.42
N SER A 222 30.12 -43.41 12.55
CA SER A 222 30.58 -43.87 13.87
C SER A 222 30.21 -45.33 14.14
N THR A 223 28.98 -45.75 13.82
CA THR A 223 28.56 -47.15 14.00
C THR A 223 29.32 -48.11 13.10
N THR A 224 29.64 -47.72 11.86
CA THR A 224 30.45 -48.56 10.96
C THR A 224 31.84 -48.79 11.53
N TRP A 225 32.52 -47.75 12.02
CA TRP A 225 33.84 -47.89 12.63
C TRP A 225 33.79 -48.69 13.94
N GLN A 226 32.76 -48.54 14.76
CA GLN A 226 32.60 -49.33 15.99
C GLN A 226 32.43 -50.82 15.72
N ILE A 227 31.62 -51.19 14.72
CA ILE A 227 31.47 -52.60 14.31
C ILE A 227 32.78 -53.11 13.72
N GLY A 228 33.47 -52.30 12.91
CA GLY A 228 34.79 -52.64 12.37
C GLY A 228 35.80 -52.94 13.48
N ALA A 229 35.89 -52.09 14.50
CA ALA A 229 36.77 -52.30 15.65
C ALA A 229 36.35 -53.51 16.52
N ALA A 230 35.06 -53.78 16.66
CA ALA A 230 34.56 -54.93 17.42
C ALA A 230 34.78 -56.28 16.71
N LEU A 231 34.91 -56.26 15.38
CA LEU A 231 35.16 -57.44 14.55
C LEU A 231 36.65 -57.63 14.22
N ASP A 232 37.53 -56.70 14.64
CA ASP A 232 38.96 -56.81 14.40
C ASP A 232 39.58 -57.84 15.37
N PRO A 233 39.99 -59.03 14.90
CA PRO A 233 40.41 -60.13 15.78
C PRO A 233 41.74 -59.89 16.50
N TYR A 234 42.44 -58.79 16.21
CA TYR A 234 43.78 -58.50 16.71
C TYR A 234 43.85 -57.25 17.60
N ALA A 235 42.73 -56.63 17.95
CA ALA A 235 42.70 -55.53 18.91
C ALA A 235 42.85 -56.03 20.36
N SER A 236 44.07 -56.37 20.76
CA SER A 236 44.49 -56.48 22.17
C SER A 236 45.39 -55.29 22.54
N PRO A 237 45.41 -54.88 23.84
CA PRO A 237 45.97 -53.60 24.30
C PRO A 237 47.46 -53.42 24.05
#